data_AF-A0A8T5ENM0-F1
#
_entry.id   AF-A0A8T5ENM0-F1
#
_cell.length_a   1.000
_cell.length_b   1.000
_cell.length_c   1.000
_cell.angle_alpha   90.00
_cell.angle_beta   90.00
_cell.angle_gamma   90.00
#
_symmetry.space_group_name_H-M   'P 1'
#
loop_
_entity.id
_entity.type
_entity.pdbx_description
1 polymer ?
#
loop_
_entity_poly.entity_id
_entity_poly.type
_entity_poly.pdbx_seq_one_letter_code
_entity_poly.pdbx_strand_id
1 'polypeptide(L)'
;MIIMYRLIRPLAGTILFLTLFQGVAGWELVMGNDYGHKHTAYLLFFAALILPVVVIKSEIKEKTVLGNSFAVAGIASIELVIGMFLMTDNWDYGWAHIPLAMMLAAHSFAVLISMRNAEIVENS
;
A
#
# COMPACT_ATOMS: atom_id res chain seq x y z
N MET A 1 -20.88 -5.68 -7.40
CA MET A 1 -20.48 -4.29 -7.68
C MET A 1 -20.41 -3.42 -6.41
N ILE A 2 -21.53 -3.16 -5.71
CA ILE A 2 -21.56 -2.29 -4.52
C ILE A 2 -20.63 -2.77 -3.38
N ILE A 3 -20.49 -4.09 -3.19
CA ILE A 3 -19.59 -4.65 -2.16
C ILE A 3 -18.12 -4.33 -2.47
N MET A 4 -17.68 -4.49 -3.72
CA MET A 4 -16.29 -4.17 -4.13
C MET A 4 -15.96 -2.69 -3.92
N TYR A 5 -16.89 -1.80 -4.29
CA TYR A 5 -16.75 -0.36 -4.04
C TYR A 5 -16.52 -0.05 -2.55
N ARG A 6 -17.31 -0.68 -1.67
CA ARG A 6 -17.23 -0.49 -0.21
C ARG A 6 -15.93 -1.04 0.39
N LEU A 7 -15.22 -1.94 -0.30
CA LEU A 7 -13.96 -2.53 0.16
C LEU A 7 -12.74 -1.64 -0.10
N ILE A 8 -12.80 -0.72 -1.06
CA ILE A 8 -11.62 0.08 -1.46
C ILE A 8 -11.11 0.94 -0.29
N ARG A 9 -12.01 1.65 0.41
CA ARG A 9 -11.62 2.51 1.55
C ARG A 9 -11.04 1.70 2.71
N PRO A 10 -11.70 0.64 3.22
CA PRO A 10 -11.11 -0.23 4.23
C PRO A 10 -9.74 -0.77 3.80
N LEU A 11 -9.60 -1.26 2.57
CA LEU A 11 -8.36 -1.84 2.08
C LEU A 11 -7.22 -0.79 1.99
N ALA A 12 -7.49 0.38 1.41
CA ALA A 12 -6.53 1.49 1.37
C ALA A 12 -6.16 1.98 2.78
N GLY A 13 -7.12 1.97 3.71
CA GLY A 13 -6.89 2.26 5.13
C GLY A 13 -5.98 1.25 5.81
N THR A 14 -6.20 -0.04 5.57
CA THR A 14 -5.33 -1.11 6.07
C THR A 14 -3.92 -0.99 5.52
N ILE A 15 -3.76 -0.72 4.22
CA ILE A 15 -2.44 -0.52 3.59
C ILE A 15 -1.72 0.69 4.21
N LEU A 16 -2.43 1.82 4.38
CA LEU A 16 -1.87 3.00 5.03
C LEU A 16 -1.42 2.69 6.48
N PHE A 17 -2.29 2.05 7.26
CA PHE A 17 -1.95 1.65 8.63
C PHE A 17 -0.73 0.73 8.68
N LEU A 18 -0.70 -0.31 7.84
CA LEU A 18 0.42 -1.25 7.77
C LEU A 18 1.72 -0.55 7.34
N THR A 19 1.65 0.42 6.43
CA THR A 19 2.82 1.20 5.99
C THR A 19 3.37 2.05 7.15
N LEU A 20 2.50 2.72 7.91
CA LEU A 20 2.93 3.48 9.10
C LEU A 20 3.50 2.54 10.18
N PHE A 21 2.88 1.38 10.37
CA PHE A 21 3.38 0.35 11.27
C PHE A 21 4.76 -0.18 10.82
N GLN A 22 5.02 -0.35 9.52
CA GLN A 22 6.34 -0.72 9.01
C GLN A 22 7.41 0.29 9.44
N GLY A 23 7.10 1.59 9.43
CA GLY A 23 8.02 2.62 9.90
C GLY A 23 8.40 2.44 11.38
N VAL A 24 7.43 2.15 12.23
CA VAL A 24 7.67 1.88 13.66
C VAL A 24 8.41 0.56 13.86
N ALA A 25 7.95 -0.51 13.23
CA ALA A 25 8.57 -1.84 13.35
C ALA A 25 9.99 -1.87 12.79
N GLY A 26 10.27 -1.14 11.71
CA GLY A 26 11.62 -1.03 11.14
C GLY A 26 12.57 -0.27 12.05
N TRP A 27 12.09 0.77 12.74
CA TRP A 27 12.89 1.48 13.74
C TRP A 27 13.25 0.59 14.94
N GLU A 28 12.27 -0.15 15.47
CA GLU A 28 12.49 -1.09 16.57
C GLU A 28 13.43 -2.24 16.17
N LEU A 29 13.36 -2.69 14.91
CA LEU A 29 14.27 -3.71 14.38
C LEU A 29 15.74 -3.26 14.44
N VAL A 30 16.00 -1.98 14.15
CA VAL A 30 17.35 -1.39 14.29
C VAL A 30 17.80 -1.34 15.75
N MET A 31 16.86 -1.27 16.70
CA MET A 31 17.12 -1.34 18.15
C MET A 31 17.24 -2.78 18.68
N GLY A 32 17.09 -3.79 17.83
CA GLY A 32 17.18 -5.21 18.20
C GLY A 32 15.85 -5.85 18.62
N ASN A 33 14.73 -5.12 18.51
CA ASN A 33 13.39 -5.63 18.81
C ASN A 33 12.64 -5.96 17.51
N ASP A 34 12.31 -7.24 17.27
CA ASP A 34 11.50 -7.62 16.12
C ASP A 34 10.00 -7.60 16.45
N TYR A 35 9.29 -6.60 15.96
CA TYR A 35 7.82 -6.51 16.03
C TYR A 35 7.12 -7.15 14.83
N GLY A 36 7.74 -8.16 14.22
CA GLY A 36 7.20 -8.88 13.07
C GLY A 36 7.31 -8.09 11.78
N HIS A 37 8.38 -7.30 11.61
CA HIS A 37 8.59 -6.41 10.46
C HIS A 37 8.46 -7.18 9.12
N LYS A 38 9.12 -8.33 9.02
CA LYS A 38 9.06 -9.19 7.82
C LYS A 38 7.64 -9.69 7.51
N HIS A 39 6.92 -10.18 8.52
CA HIS A 39 5.56 -10.73 8.32
C HIS A 39 4.58 -9.65 7.86
N THR A 40 4.68 -8.47 8.47
CA THR A 40 3.81 -7.35 8.17
C THR A 40 4.14 -6.70 6.82
N ALA A 41 5.40 -6.77 6.36
CA ALA A 41 5.79 -6.39 4.99
C ALA A 41 5.13 -7.29 3.92
N TYR A 42 5.08 -8.62 4.12
CA TYR A 42 4.36 -9.51 3.19
C TYR A 42 2.86 -9.23 3.18
N LEU A 43 2.26 -9.02 4.34
CA LEU A 43 0.84 -8.68 4.44
C LEU A 43 0.52 -7.37 3.71
N LEU A 44 1.36 -6.35 3.90
CA LEU A 44 1.28 -5.07 3.20
C LEU A 44 1.35 -5.26 1.69
N PHE A 45 2.33 -6.04 1.22
CA PHE A 45 2.51 -6.34 -0.21
C PHE A 45 1.27 -7.02 -0.82
N PHE A 46 0.74 -8.07 -0.19
CA PHE A 46 -0.46 -8.74 -0.69
C PHE A 46 -1.69 -7.82 -0.69
N ALA A 47 -1.90 -7.04 0.37
CA ALA A 47 -2.98 -6.07 0.42
C ALA A 47 -2.86 -5.01 -0.70
N ALA A 48 -1.64 -4.51 -0.94
CA ALA A 48 -1.35 -3.56 -1.99
C ALA A 48 -1.64 -4.11 -3.39
N LEU A 49 -1.31 -5.38 -3.67
CA LEU A 49 -1.64 -6.03 -4.95
C LEU A 49 -3.16 -6.24 -5.16
N ILE A 50 -3.91 -6.50 -4.08
CA ILE A 50 -5.35 -6.70 -4.15
C ILE A 50 -6.08 -5.39 -4.48
N LEU A 51 -5.57 -4.25 -4.02
CA LEU A 51 -6.22 -2.94 -4.19
C LEU A 51 -6.60 -2.60 -5.64
N PRO A 52 -5.69 -2.61 -6.63
CA PRO A 52 -6.05 -2.31 -8.03
C PRO A 52 -7.05 -3.33 -8.60
N VAL A 53 -6.98 -4.60 -8.20
CA VAL A 53 -7.95 -5.62 -8.62
C VAL A 53 -9.37 -5.27 -8.14
N VAL A 54 -9.49 -4.87 -6.86
CA VAL A 54 -10.78 -4.44 -6.28
C VAL A 54 -11.29 -3.17 -6.96
N VAL A 55 -10.40 -2.22 -7.27
CA VAL A 55 -10.76 -0.97 -7.97
C VAL A 55 -11.24 -1.24 -9.40
N ILE A 56 -10.61 -2.14 -10.15
CA ILE A 56 -11.07 -2.51 -11.49
C ILE A 56 -12.42 -3.21 -11.42
N LYS A 57 -12.59 -4.14 -10.47
CA LYS A 57 -13.82 -4.92 -10.30
C LYS A 57 -14.99 -4.12 -9.70
N SER A 58 -14.73 -2.93 -9.16
CA SER A 58 -15.76 -2.03 -8.68
C SER A 58 -16.33 -1.11 -9.77
N GLU A 59 -15.74 -1.10 -10.97
CA GLU A 59 -16.16 -0.29 -12.13
C GLU A 59 -16.17 1.23 -11.86
N ILE A 60 -15.35 1.70 -10.92
CA ILE A 60 -15.17 3.13 -10.66
C ILE A 60 -14.42 3.78 -11.83
N LYS A 61 -14.95 4.88 -12.35
CA LYS A 61 -14.32 5.67 -13.44
C LYS A 61 -13.37 6.76 -12.94
N GLU A 62 -13.28 6.98 -11.63
CA GLU A 62 -12.39 7.97 -11.04
C GLU A 62 -10.92 7.60 -11.31
N LYS A 63 -10.31 8.27 -12.29
CA LYS A 63 -8.93 8.03 -12.74
C LYS A 63 -7.93 8.19 -11.61
N THR A 64 -8.22 9.08 -10.65
CA THR A 64 -7.34 9.31 -9.50
C THR A 64 -7.29 8.08 -8.61
N VAL A 65 -8.42 7.43 -8.32
CA VAL A 65 -8.48 6.19 -7.52
C VAL A 65 -7.74 5.07 -8.24
N LEU A 66 -7.99 4.90 -9.54
CA LEU A 66 -7.32 3.89 -10.36
C LEU A 66 -5.80 4.09 -10.38
N GLY A 67 -5.33 5.28 -10.74
CA GLY A 67 -3.91 5.60 -10.83
C GLY A 67 -3.17 5.41 -9.50
N ASN A 68 -3.74 5.91 -8.40
CA ASN A 68 -3.13 5.74 -7.08
C ASN A 68 -3.15 4.27 -6.61
N SER A 69 -4.18 3.49 -6.93
CA SER A 69 -4.19 2.05 -6.58
C SER A 69 -3.10 1.25 -7.28
N PHE A 70 -2.79 1.57 -8.54
CA PHE A 70 -1.65 0.97 -9.25
C PHE A 70 -0.30 1.44 -8.71
N ALA A 71 -0.19 2.73 -8.36
CA ALA A 71 1.01 3.26 -7.72
C ALA A 71 1.29 2.53 -6.39
N VAL A 72 0.27 2.31 -5.56
CA VAL A 72 0.36 1.54 -4.31
C VAL A 72 0.93 0.14 -4.57
N ALA A 73 0.38 -0.60 -5.54
CA ALA A 73 0.86 -1.94 -5.89
C ALA A 73 2.31 -1.94 -6.41
N GLY A 74 2.64 -1.00 -7.30
CA GLY A 74 3.97 -0.89 -7.88
C GLY A 74 5.04 -0.53 -6.84
N ILE A 75 4.78 0.49 -6.02
CA ILE A 75 5.69 0.93 -4.96
C ILE A 75 5.88 -0.18 -3.94
N ALA A 76 4.81 -0.83 -3.47
CA ALA A 76 4.91 -1.93 -2.51
C ALA A 76 5.75 -3.11 -3.05
N SER A 77 5.71 -3.35 -4.37
CA SER A 77 6.52 -4.39 -5.00
C SER A 77 8.01 -4.05 -4.98
N ILE A 78 8.36 -2.81 -5.35
CA ILE A 78 9.74 -2.32 -5.31
C ILE A 78 10.25 -2.32 -3.86
N GLU A 79 9.40 -1.88 -2.94
CA GLU A 79 9.72 -1.77 -1.53
C GLU A 79 10.02 -3.13 -0.87
N LEU A 80 9.23 -4.16 -1.22
CA LEU A 80 9.50 -5.52 -0.76
C LEU A 80 10.85 -6.03 -1.28
N VAL A 81 11.17 -5.78 -2.56
CA VAL A 81 12.44 -6.20 -3.16
C VAL A 81 13.63 -5.50 -2.49
N ILE A 82 13.54 -4.19 -2.26
CA ILE A 82 14.58 -3.44 -1.54
C ILE A 82 14.72 -3.96 -0.11
N GLY A 83 13.60 -4.17 0.60
CA GLY A 83 13.60 -4.75 1.94
C GLY A 83 14.29 -6.12 2.00
N MET A 84 14.08 -6.97 0.99
CA MET A 84 14.76 -8.27 0.89
C MET A 84 16.28 -8.14 0.76
N PHE A 85 16.79 -7.15 0.00
CA PHE A 85 18.23 -6.89 -0.07
C PHE A 85 18.79 -6.39 1.26
N LEU A 86 18.07 -5.49 1.93
CA LEU A 86 18.46 -4.97 3.25
C LEU A 86 18.54 -6.07 4.31
N MET A 87 17.65 -7.06 4.24
CA MET A 87 17.69 -8.23 5.12
C MET A 87 18.90 -9.16 4.90
N THR A 88 19.62 -9.00 3.78
CA THR A 88 20.87 -9.73 3.48
C THR A 88 22.12 -8.89 3.74
N ASP A 89 22.00 -7.83 4.56
CA ASP A 89 23.05 -6.85 4.85
C ASP A 89 23.55 -6.07 3.63
N ASN A 90 22.79 -6.06 2.52
CA ASN A 90 23.08 -5.21 1.37
C ASN A 90 22.33 -3.88 1.49
N TRP A 91 23.09 -2.82 1.78
CA TRP A 91 22.57 -1.47 2.02
C TRP A 91 22.64 -0.52 0.81
N ASP A 92 23.06 -1.00 -0.36
CA ASP A 92 23.28 -0.18 -1.56
C ASP A 92 22.01 0.60 -1.98
N TYR A 93 20.83 0.07 -1.64
CA TYR A 93 19.52 0.63 -1.97
C TYR A 93 18.75 1.15 -0.75
N GLY A 94 19.35 1.13 0.45
CA GLY A 94 18.66 1.51 1.70
C GLY A 94 18.17 2.95 1.72
N TRP A 95 18.86 3.85 1.02
CA TRP A 95 18.48 5.25 0.86
C TRP A 95 17.12 5.43 0.17
N ALA A 96 16.69 4.47 -0.66
CA ALA A 96 15.44 4.53 -1.40
C ALA A 96 14.25 3.97 -0.61
N HIS A 97 14.51 3.15 0.42
CA HIS A 97 13.47 2.45 1.19
C HIS A 97 12.51 3.44 1.87
N ILE A 98 13.03 4.35 2.71
CA ILE A 98 12.17 5.31 3.44
C ILE A 98 11.36 6.21 2.49
N PRO A 99 11.94 6.83 1.43
CA PRO A 99 11.16 7.58 0.45
C PRO A 99 10.04 6.77 -0.22
N LEU A 100 10.28 5.51 -0.56
CA LEU A 100 9.27 4.64 -1.16
C LEU A 100 8.15 4.31 -0.18
N ALA A 101 8.45 4.01 1.09
CA ALA A 101 7.42 3.87 2.13
C ALA A 101 6.57 5.14 2.28
N MET A 102 7.19 6.32 2.23
CA MET A 102 6.47 7.60 2.30
C MET A 102 5.55 7.79 1.08
N MET A 103 6.01 7.45 -0.13
CA MET A 103 5.18 7.48 -1.33
C MET A 103 4.04 6.47 -1.24
N LEU A 104 4.29 5.26 -0.75
CA LEU A 104 3.26 4.24 -0.53
C LEU A 104 2.16 4.74 0.41
N ALA A 105 2.55 5.38 1.52
CA ALA A 105 1.60 5.99 2.44
C ALA A 105 0.81 7.12 1.77
N ALA A 106 1.49 8.01 1.03
CA ALA A 106 0.84 9.13 0.34
C ALA A 106 -0.17 8.66 -0.71
N HIS A 107 0.18 7.69 -1.55
CA HIS A 107 -0.73 7.14 -2.56
C HIS A 107 -1.88 6.35 -1.94
N SER A 108 -1.65 5.63 -0.83
CA SER A 108 -2.72 4.96 -0.08
C SER A 108 -3.71 5.98 0.51
N PHE A 109 -3.20 7.08 1.06
CA PHE A 109 -4.02 8.18 1.54
C PHE A 109 -4.78 8.88 0.41
N ALA A 110 -4.15 9.06 -0.75
CA ALA A 110 -4.80 9.61 -1.94
C ALA A 110 -6.02 8.77 -2.37
N VAL A 111 -5.90 7.43 -2.37
CA VAL A 111 -7.05 6.54 -2.62
C VAL A 111 -8.16 6.78 -1.60
N LEU A 112 -7.85 6.88 -0.30
CA LEU A 112 -8.85 7.12 0.75
C LEU A 112 -9.64 8.41 0.54
N ILE A 113 -8.97 9.52 0.22
CA ILE A 113 -9.61 10.81 0.05
C ILE A 113 -10.38 10.89 -1.28
N SER A 114 -9.82 10.35 -2.37
CA SER A 114 -10.45 10.39 -3.69
C SER A 114 -11.72 9.53 -3.75
N MET A 115 -11.78 8.45 -2.98
CA MET A 115 -12.99 7.65 -2.81
C MET A 115 -14.16 8.40 -2.18
N ARG A 116 -13.97 9.57 -1.57
CA ARG A 116 -15.08 10.42 -1.09
C ARG A 116 -15.91 10.99 -2.24
N ASN A 117 -15.28 11.22 -3.38
CA ASN A 117 -15.89 11.86 -4.55
C ASN A 117 -16.16 10.85 -5.69
N ALA A 118 -15.87 9.56 -5.48
CA ALA A 118 -16.05 8.55 -6.49
C ALA A 118 -17.53 8.15 -6.61
N GLU A 119 -18.10 8.28 -7.81
CA GLU A 119 -19.44 7.78 -8.10
C GLU A 119 -19.39 6.37 -8.69
N ILE A 120 -20.37 5.54 -8.31
CA ILE A 120 -20.60 4.23 -8.93
C ILE A 120 -21.49 4.46 -10.16
N VAL A 121 -21.13 3.89 -11.31
CA VAL A 121 -22.06 3.84 -12.44
C VAL A 121 -23.18 2.86 -12.07
N GLU A 122 -24.36 3.37 -11.73
CA GLU A 122 -25.58 2.56 -11.76
C GLU A 122 -25.90 2.29 -13.23
N ASN A 123 -25.68 1.05 -13.68
CA ASN A 123 -26.19 0.62 -14.98
C ASN A 123 -27.73 0.69 -14.91
N SER A 124 -28.29 1.59 -15.69
CA SER A 124 -29.74 1.72 -15.94
C SER A 124 -30.22 0.63 -16.90
#